data_AF-A0A091BL72-F1
#
_entry.id   AF-A0A091BL72-F1
#
_cell.length_a   1.000
_cell.length_b   1.000
_cell.length_c   1.000
_cell.angle_alpha   90.00
_cell.angle_beta   90.00
_cell.angle_gamma   90.00
#
_symmetry.space_group_name_H-M   'P 1'
#
loop_
_entity.id
_entity.type
_entity.pdbx_description
1 polymer ?
#
loop_
_entity_poly.entity_id
_entity_poly.type
_entity_poly.pdbx_seq_one_letter_code
_entity_poly.pdbx_strand_id
1 'polypeptide(L)'
;MRTDLVKLDMALIRNVHEDAGRHAIIRGVALMCADLGMKLIAEGVESREELESLQAMGIDLFQGYLLARPAFQALPSVDWPG
;
A
#
# COMPACT_ATOMS: atom_id res chain seq x y z
N MET A 1 8.87 13.95 -17.81
CA MET A 1 8.35 14.02 -16.44
C MET A 1 8.76 12.73 -15.73
N ARG A 2 9.40 12.80 -14.56
CA ARG A 2 9.80 11.63 -13.77
C ARG A 2 8.92 11.60 -12.52
N THR A 3 8.38 10.44 -12.19
CA THR A 3 7.55 10.23 -10.99
C THR A 3 8.41 9.59 -9.92
N ASP A 4 8.42 10.13 -8.70
CA ASP A 4 9.22 9.57 -7.59
C ASP A 4 8.44 8.55 -6.75
N LEU A 5 7.10 8.66 -6.76
CA LEU A 5 6.19 7.85 -5.95
C LEU A 5 4.93 7.48 -6.73
N VAL A 6 4.57 6.20 -6.73
CA VAL A 6 3.35 5.66 -7.31
C VAL A 6 2.42 5.22 -6.17
N LYS A 7 1.16 5.65 -6.23
CA LYS A 7 0.10 5.25 -5.29
C LYS A 7 -0.70 4.09 -5.88
N LEU A 8 -0.79 2.97 -5.16
CA LEU A 8 -1.72 1.89 -5.48
C LEU A 8 -3.08 2.25 -4.89
N ASP A 9 -4.07 2.33 -5.77
CA ASP A 9 -5.45 2.67 -5.39
C ASP A 9 -6.07 1.58 -4.51
N MET A 10 -6.94 2.01 -3.59
CA MET A 10 -7.67 1.16 -2.66
C MET A 10 -8.43 0.02 -3.35
N ALA A 11 -9.02 0.25 -4.53
CA ALA A 11 -9.76 -0.77 -5.26
C ALA A 11 -8.87 -1.96 -5.70
N LEU A 12 -7.57 -1.69 -5.93
CA LEU A 12 -6.59 -2.71 -6.31
C LEU A 12 -6.11 -3.51 -5.09
N ILE A 13 -6.04 -2.89 -3.91
CA ILE A 13 -5.49 -3.54 -2.71
C ILE A 13 -6.54 -4.15 -1.76
N ARG A 14 -7.81 -3.79 -1.91
CA ARG A 14 -8.90 -4.30 -1.06
C ARG A 14 -9.00 -5.83 -1.15
N ASN A 15 -8.98 -6.50 0.00
CA ASN A 15 -9.01 -7.95 0.12
C ASN A 15 -7.93 -8.66 -0.71
N VAL A 16 -6.78 -7.99 -0.92
CA VAL A 16 -5.71 -8.51 -1.77
C VAL A 16 -5.25 -9.90 -1.32
N HIS A 17 -5.21 -10.17 -0.01
CA HIS A 17 -4.83 -11.45 0.59
C HIS A 17 -5.64 -12.67 0.10
N GLU A 18 -6.81 -12.46 -0.50
CA GLU A 18 -7.68 -13.51 -1.05
C GLU A 18 -7.62 -13.62 -2.58
N ASP A 19 -6.85 -12.75 -3.25
CA ASP A 19 -6.94 -12.53 -4.70
C ASP A 19 -5.58 -12.68 -5.40
N ALA A 20 -5.34 -13.87 -5.95
CA ALA A 20 -4.13 -14.17 -6.70
C ALA A 20 -3.93 -13.31 -7.96
N GLY A 21 -5.03 -12.79 -8.56
CA GLY A 21 -4.98 -11.90 -9.70
C GLY A 21 -4.44 -10.52 -9.31
N ARG A 22 -4.97 -9.94 -8.23
CA ARG A 22 -4.44 -8.70 -7.64
C ARG A 22 -2.99 -8.87 -7.21
N HIS A 23 -2.62 -10.01 -6.63
CA HIS A 23 -1.23 -10.32 -6.30
C HIS A 23 -0.32 -10.24 -7.54
N ALA A 24 -0.74 -10.82 -8.66
CA ALA A 24 0.05 -10.81 -9.89
C ALA A 24 0.22 -9.38 -10.45
N ILE A 25 -0.87 -8.60 -10.46
CA ILE A 25 -0.84 -7.19 -10.91
C ILE A 25 0.09 -6.36 -10.03
N ILE A 26 -0.09 -6.43 -8.71
CA ILE A 26 0.68 -5.63 -7.74
C ILE A 26 2.17 -5.98 -7.82
N ARG A 27 2.54 -7.27 -7.94
CA ARG A 27 3.94 -7.67 -8.15
C ARG A 27 4.53 -7.12 -9.45
N GLY A 28 3.76 -7.13 -10.53
CA GLY A 28 4.20 -6.54 -11.81
C GLY A 28 4.45 -5.04 -11.69
N VAL A 29 3.55 -4.32 -11.01
CA VAL A 29 3.70 -2.89 -10.73
C VAL A 29 4.90 -2.64 -9.81
N ALA A 30 5.11 -3.47 -8.78
CA ALA A 30 6.26 -3.39 -7.87
C ALA A 30 7.59 -3.53 -8.60
N LEU A 31 7.72 -4.54 -9.45
CA LEU A 31 8.91 -4.75 -10.29
C LEU A 31 9.16 -3.56 -11.21
N MET A 32 8.14 -3.09 -11.92
CA MET A 32 8.24 -1.94 -12.82
C MET A 32 8.71 -0.68 -12.07
N CYS A 33 8.15 -0.41 -10.88
CA CYS A 33 8.54 0.76 -10.09
C CYS A 33 9.99 0.64 -9.60
N ALA A 34 10.43 -0.54 -9.16
CA ALA A 34 11.82 -0.78 -8.78
C ALA A 34 12.80 -0.51 -9.94
N ASP A 35 12.51 -1.03 -11.14
CA ASP A 35 13.35 -0.83 -12.33
C ASP A 35 13.44 0.65 -12.76
N LEU A 36 12.38 1.41 -12.53
CA LEU A 36 12.30 2.85 -12.84
C LEU A 36 12.82 3.73 -11.69
N GLY A 37 13.23 3.14 -10.56
CA GLY A 37 13.68 3.86 -9.37
C GLY A 37 12.57 4.70 -8.73
N MET A 38 11.33 4.21 -8.76
CA MET A 38 10.14 4.82 -8.16
C MET A 38 9.75 4.08 -6.89
N LYS A 39 9.27 4.81 -5.88
CA LYS A 39 8.70 4.21 -4.68
C LYS A 39 7.23 3.85 -4.89
N LEU A 40 6.73 2.88 -4.14
CA LEU A 40 5.32 2.52 -4.09
C LEU A 40 4.74 2.77 -2.71
N ILE A 41 3.53 3.31 -2.68
CA ILE A 41 2.70 3.41 -1.49
C ILE A 41 1.35 2.75 -1.75
N ALA A 42 0.90 1.89 -0.85
CA ALA A 42 -0.43 1.31 -0.89
C ALA A 42 -1.42 2.16 -0.08
N GLU A 43 -2.54 2.55 -0.69
CA GLU A 43 -3.51 3.44 -0.07
C GLU A 43 -4.85 2.75 0.21
N GLY A 44 -5.47 3.11 1.35
CA GLY A 44 -6.74 2.55 1.76
C GLY A 44 -6.61 1.20 2.48
N VAL A 45 -5.46 0.93 3.11
CA VAL A 45 -5.24 -0.26 3.94
C VAL A 45 -6.18 -0.20 5.16
N GLU A 46 -7.05 -1.19 5.33
CA GLU A 46 -8.01 -1.23 6.45
C GLU A 46 -7.93 -2.51 7.26
N SER A 47 -7.26 -3.56 6.78
CA SER A 47 -7.09 -4.82 7.50
C SER A 47 -5.63 -5.23 7.65
N ARG A 48 -5.33 -5.99 8.71
CA ARG A 48 -3.99 -6.52 8.96
C ARG A 48 -3.55 -7.49 7.86
N GLU A 49 -4.49 -8.28 7.34
CA GLU A 49 -4.25 -9.23 6.27
C GLU A 49 -3.87 -8.54 4.95
N GLU A 50 -4.48 -7.39 4.66
CA GLU A 50 -4.07 -6.55 3.52
C GLU A 50 -2.64 -6.04 3.70
N LEU A 51 -2.33 -5.49 4.87
CA LEU A 51 -1.00 -4.99 5.18
C LEU A 51 0.06 -6.09 5.04
N GLU A 52 -0.14 -7.23 5.71
CA GLU A 52 0.80 -8.34 5.72
C GLU A 52 1.01 -8.92 4.31
N SER A 53 -0.07 -9.04 3.53
CA SER A 53 0.03 -9.49 2.12
C SER A 53 0.84 -8.52 1.27
N LEU A 54 0.61 -7.21 1.40
CA LEU A 54 1.34 -6.18 0.65
C LEU A 54 2.82 -6.08 1.09
N GLN A 55 3.10 -6.21 2.39
CA GLN A 55 4.47 -6.29 2.92
C GLN A 55 5.22 -7.50 2.36
N ALA A 56 4.56 -8.67 2.27
CA ALA A 56 5.14 -9.87 1.67
C ALA A 56 5.45 -9.69 0.16
N MET A 57 4.83 -8.70 -0.50
CA MET A 57 5.13 -8.31 -1.88
C MET A 57 6.23 -7.24 -2.00
N GLY A 58 6.83 -6.80 -0.89
CA GLY A 58 7.91 -5.82 -0.86
C GLY A 58 7.45 -4.36 -0.94
N ILE A 59 6.20 -4.08 -0.56
CA ILE A 59 5.71 -2.70 -0.41
C ILE A 59 6.04 -2.24 1.00
N ASP A 60 6.67 -1.07 1.13
CA ASP A 60 7.16 -0.55 2.41
C ASP A 60 6.45 0.73 2.88
N LEU A 61 5.63 1.34 2.02
CA LEU A 61 4.89 2.57 2.35
C LEU A 61 3.39 2.29 2.33
N PHE A 62 2.70 2.78 3.36
CA PHE A 62 1.28 2.49 3.58
C PHE A 62 0.54 3.73 4.05
N GLN A 63 -0.69 3.87 3.56
CA GLN A 63 -1.66 4.82 4.06
C GLN A 63 -3.01 4.12 4.19
N GLY A 64 -3.67 4.26 5.33
CA GLY A 64 -4.99 3.65 5.50
C GLY A 64 -5.51 3.76 6.92
N TYR A 65 -6.80 3.50 7.09
CA TYR A 65 -7.47 3.62 8.39
C TYR A 65 -7.02 2.58 9.40
N LEU A 66 -6.35 1.51 8.97
CA LEU A 66 -5.66 0.59 9.87
C LEU A 66 -4.56 1.31 10.69
N LEU A 67 -3.89 2.29 10.08
CA LEU A 67 -2.74 2.99 10.68
C LEU A 67 -3.18 4.28 11.37
N ALA A 68 -3.96 5.09 10.65
CA ALA A 68 -4.47 6.34 11.17
C ALA A 68 -5.63 6.84 10.30
N ARG A 69 -6.70 7.32 10.93
CA ARG A 69 -7.72 8.10 10.23
C ARG A 69 -7.28 9.56 10.10
N PRO A 70 -7.63 10.26 9.01
CA PRO A 70 -7.41 11.70 8.89
C PRO A 70 -7.98 12.44 10.10
N ALA A 71 -7.20 13.38 10.64
CA ALA A 71 -7.62 14.24 11.74
C ALA A 71 -7.73 15.69 11.26
N PHE A 72 -8.73 16.41 11.76
CA PHE A 72 -8.92 17.82 11.42
C PHE A 72 -7.90 18.68 12.16
N GLN A 73 -7.06 19.41 11.42
CA GLN A 73 -6.05 20.34 11.97
C GLN A 73 -5.08 19.71 12.99
N ALA A 74 -4.86 18.40 12.90
CA ALA A 74 -3.98 17.68 13.82
C ALA A 74 -3.23 16.55 13.10
N LEU A 75 -2.10 16.13 13.69
CA LEU A 75 -1.46 14.88 13.33
C LEU A 75 -2.12 13.76 14.15
N PRO A 76 -2.77 12.77 13.50
CA PRO A 76 -3.35 11.65 14.23
C PRO A 76 -2.27 10.81 14.91
N SER A 77 -2.62 10.16 16.00
CA SER A 77 -1.80 9.07 16.53
C SER A 77 -1.80 7.93 15.52
N VAL A 78 -0.62 7.33 15.30
CA VAL A 78 -0.48 6.17 14.40
C VAL A 78 -0.53 4.90 15.23
N ASP A 79 -1.45 4.03 14.88
CA ASP A 79 -1.48 2.64 15.33
C ASP A 79 -0.46 1.87 14.47
N TRP A 80 0.67 1.52 15.06
CA TRP A 80 1.70 0.73 14.37
C TRP A 80 1.39 -0.76 14.55
N PRO A 81 0.85 -1.44 13.52
CA PRO A 81 0.70 -2.89 13.56
C PRO A 81 2.09 -3.52 13.62
N GLY A 82 2.40 -4.09 14.79
CA GLY A 82 3.59 -4.91 15.00
C GLY A 82 3.56 -6.21 14.23
#